data_AF-A0A918K938-F1
#
_entry.id   AF-A0A918K938-F1
#
_cell.length_a   1.000
_cell.length_b   1.000
_cell.length_c   1.000
_cell.angle_alpha   90.00
_cell.angle_beta   90.00
_cell.angle_gamma   90.00
#
_symmetry.space_group_name_H-M   'P 1'
#
loop_
_entity.id
_entity.type
_entity.pdbx_description
1 polymer ?
#
loop_
_entity_poly.entity_id
_entity_poly.type
_entity_poly.pdbx_seq_one_letter_code
_entity_poly.pdbx_strand_id
1 'polypeptide(L)'
;MRLNELKDNQGATHRKKRIGRGIGSGKGKTGGRGVKGQKSRSGVSINGFEGGQMPIYMRLPKRGFNAPNAKTYQELSIDNLNRALEAGKIDSKTDYDGAALVEAGVIRRVKDGVRLIGAGKVSKPVKLHVSGATKGAIAAVEAAKGSVTVLDEDTVYRGKGEKQDRSGKVSKADKKAAALAAAPAEAPKAEKKAAAPKKAAEKKAPAKKAAKAEDGVSAYLEPTQKFDADADNAVVTKIEKYLGASLKNKDAKYVSCTDETELETIVKGFMKKKMGIDDKDAAMEKVKAVCAEMKPMRMKNRVTFYYLLAKNEGKLGEF
;
A
#
# COMPACT_ATOMS: atom_id res chain seq x y z
N MET A 1 4.59 18.27 -45.89
CA MET A 1 5.44 17.08 -45.73
C MET A 1 4.86 15.95 -46.56
N ARG A 2 5.70 15.21 -47.29
CA ARG A 2 5.26 13.98 -47.97
C ARG A 2 5.42 12.80 -47.00
N LEU A 3 4.45 11.90 -46.94
CA LEU A 3 4.42 10.80 -45.96
C LEU A 3 5.61 9.82 -46.13
N ASN A 4 6.16 9.71 -47.33
CA ASN A 4 7.27 8.81 -47.68
C ASN A 4 8.66 9.33 -47.25
N GLU A 5 8.78 10.61 -46.91
CA GLU A 5 10.04 11.25 -46.52
C GLU A 5 10.18 11.40 -44.99
N LEU A 6 9.19 10.90 -44.24
CA LEU A 6 9.20 10.90 -42.77
C LEU A 6 10.25 9.91 -42.26
N LYS A 7 11.25 10.44 -41.56
CA LYS A 7 12.25 9.68 -40.83
C LYS A 7 12.40 10.28 -39.44
N ASP A 8 12.72 9.43 -38.48
CA ASP A 8 13.03 9.88 -37.12
C ASP A 8 14.38 10.63 -37.09
N ASN A 9 14.64 11.32 -36.00
CA ASN A 9 15.91 12.01 -35.77
C ASN A 9 17.07 11.01 -35.85
N GLN A 10 18.19 11.46 -36.45
CA GLN A 10 19.37 10.62 -36.57
C GLN A 10 19.85 10.19 -35.18
N GLY A 11 19.93 8.88 -34.95
CA GLY A 11 20.31 8.30 -33.64
C GLY A 11 19.14 7.88 -32.76
N ALA A 12 17.89 8.22 -33.09
CA ALA A 12 16.72 7.74 -32.34
C ALA A 12 16.53 6.22 -32.44
N THR A 13 16.90 5.63 -33.59
CA THR A 13 16.89 4.18 -33.78
C THR A 13 18.30 3.63 -34.03
N HIS A 14 18.61 2.51 -33.39
CA HIS A 14 19.85 1.77 -33.59
C HIS A 14 19.58 0.43 -34.26
N ARG A 15 20.46 0.01 -35.18
CA ARG A 15 20.33 -1.26 -35.89
C ARG A 15 20.44 -2.43 -34.92
N LYS A 16 19.37 -3.23 -34.81
CA LYS A 16 19.37 -4.46 -34.00
C LYS A 16 20.39 -5.46 -34.55
N LYS A 17 21.23 -6.00 -33.65
CA LYS A 17 22.18 -7.07 -34.01
C LYS A 17 21.41 -8.38 -34.23
N ARG A 18 21.39 -8.85 -35.49
CA ARG A 18 20.77 -10.13 -35.86
C ARG A 18 21.81 -11.24 -35.69
N ILE A 19 21.56 -12.13 -34.74
CA ILE A 19 22.49 -13.20 -34.35
C ILE A 19 22.30 -14.42 -35.26
N GLY A 20 23.39 -15.13 -35.61
CA GLY A 20 23.33 -16.36 -36.39
C GLY A 20 22.95 -16.14 -37.85
N ARG A 21 23.52 -15.13 -38.51
CA ARG A 21 23.24 -14.77 -39.92
C ARG A 21 24.54 -14.69 -40.73
N GLY A 22 25.27 -15.80 -40.80
CA GLY A 22 26.49 -15.93 -41.60
C GLY A 22 27.74 -15.27 -40.98
N ILE A 23 28.91 -15.56 -41.55
CA ILE A 23 30.23 -15.13 -41.03
C ILE A 23 30.39 -13.60 -41.13
N GLY A 24 29.97 -12.99 -42.25
CA GLY A 24 30.05 -11.53 -42.46
C GLY A 24 29.27 -10.69 -41.44
N SER A 25 28.34 -11.28 -40.67
CA SER A 25 27.62 -10.58 -39.59
C SER A 25 28.43 -10.37 -38.31
N GLY A 26 29.61 -10.98 -38.18
CA GLY A 26 30.45 -10.96 -36.97
C GLY A 26 29.90 -11.77 -35.78
N LYS A 27 28.63 -12.20 -35.82
CA LYS A 27 28.00 -13.10 -34.84
C LYS A 27 27.30 -14.30 -35.51
N GLY A 28 27.96 -14.87 -36.50
CA GLY A 28 27.48 -16.05 -37.24
C GLY A 28 27.60 -17.34 -36.45
N LYS A 29 28.79 -17.95 -36.48
CA LYS A 29 29.05 -19.34 -36.04
C LYS A 29 28.63 -19.65 -34.60
N THR A 30 28.91 -18.76 -33.66
CA THR A 30 28.67 -18.98 -32.21
C THR A 30 27.58 -18.08 -31.63
N GLY A 31 27.02 -17.18 -32.44
CA GLY A 31 26.07 -16.17 -31.99
C GLY A 31 26.59 -15.23 -30.89
N GLY A 32 27.91 -15.19 -30.65
CA GLY A 32 28.52 -14.43 -29.55
C GLY A 32 28.39 -15.09 -28.17
N ARG A 33 28.06 -16.39 -28.11
CA ARG A 33 27.90 -17.15 -26.85
C ARG A 33 29.13 -17.99 -26.45
N GLY A 34 30.21 -17.93 -27.21
CA GLY A 34 31.39 -18.79 -27.02
C GLY A 34 31.21 -20.19 -27.61
N VAL A 35 31.97 -21.18 -27.10
CA VAL A 35 32.10 -22.51 -27.71
C VAL A 35 31.20 -23.57 -27.03
N LYS A 36 31.76 -24.47 -26.22
CA LYS A 36 31.04 -25.59 -25.58
C LYS A 36 30.97 -25.39 -24.06
N GLY A 37 30.63 -24.17 -23.63
CA GLY A 37 30.44 -23.84 -22.21
C GLY A 37 28.97 -23.92 -21.78
N GLN A 38 28.72 -23.90 -20.47
CA GLN A 38 27.38 -23.91 -19.89
C GLN A 38 26.52 -22.74 -20.42
N LYS A 39 27.06 -21.51 -20.43
CA LYS A 39 26.38 -20.29 -20.96
C LYS A 39 26.10 -20.32 -22.47
N SER A 40 26.71 -21.25 -23.21
CA SER A 40 26.48 -21.41 -24.64
C SER A 40 25.21 -22.24 -24.94
N ARG A 41 24.68 -22.97 -23.95
CA ARG A 41 23.45 -23.78 -24.05
C ARG A 41 22.19 -22.96 -23.73
N SER A 42 21.02 -23.49 -24.05
CA SER A 42 19.73 -22.90 -23.68
C SER A 42 19.40 -23.14 -22.20
N GLY A 43 18.62 -22.24 -21.59
CA GLY A 43 18.06 -22.44 -20.24
C GLY A 43 18.96 -22.11 -19.06
N VAL A 44 20.19 -21.65 -19.28
CA VAL A 44 21.14 -21.36 -18.20
C VAL A 44 21.01 -19.92 -17.73
N SER A 45 20.62 -19.72 -16.46
CA SER A 45 20.61 -18.43 -15.76
C SER A 45 21.61 -18.43 -14.59
N ILE A 46 22.77 -17.83 -14.81
CA ILE A 46 23.82 -17.66 -13.79
C ILE A 46 23.69 -16.24 -13.24
N ASN A 47 22.56 -15.94 -12.60
CA ASN A 47 22.34 -14.65 -11.96
C ASN A 47 22.66 -14.78 -10.47
N GLY A 48 23.78 -14.19 -10.03
CA GLY A 48 24.21 -14.22 -8.64
C GLY A 48 24.89 -15.52 -8.18
N PHE A 49 25.27 -16.40 -9.10
CA PHE A 49 26.09 -17.58 -8.81
C PHE A 49 27.58 -17.25 -8.94
N GLU A 50 28.33 -17.45 -7.86
CA GLU A 50 29.77 -17.12 -7.75
C GLU A 50 30.65 -18.38 -7.84
N GLY A 51 30.27 -19.38 -8.65
CA GLY A 51 31.14 -20.54 -8.93
C GLY A 51 31.25 -21.56 -7.78
N GLY A 52 30.28 -21.59 -6.87
CA GLY A 52 30.29 -22.44 -5.67
C GLY A 52 30.77 -21.73 -4.40
N GLN A 53 31.31 -20.52 -4.54
CA GLN A 53 31.54 -19.63 -3.40
C GLN A 53 30.18 -19.18 -2.81
N MET A 54 30.09 -19.04 -1.48
CA MET A 54 28.87 -18.50 -0.85
C MET A 54 28.59 -17.10 -1.40
N PRO A 55 27.43 -16.79 -2.01
CA PRO A 55 27.21 -15.50 -2.65
C PRO A 55 27.34 -14.30 -1.70
N ILE A 56 27.74 -13.13 -2.22
CA ILE A 56 27.97 -11.92 -1.40
C ILE A 56 26.76 -11.51 -0.55
N TYR A 57 25.54 -11.69 -1.07
CA TYR A 57 24.29 -11.38 -0.37
C TYR A 57 23.98 -12.35 0.79
N MET A 58 24.67 -13.48 0.87
CA MET A 58 24.61 -14.42 2.01
C MET A 58 25.77 -14.20 2.99
N ARG A 59 26.95 -13.78 2.49
CA ARG A 59 28.12 -13.49 3.36
C ARG A 59 27.88 -12.28 4.25
N LEU A 60 27.26 -11.23 3.69
CA LEU A 60 27.00 -10.00 4.43
C LEU A 60 25.78 -10.18 5.34
N PRO A 61 25.85 -9.75 6.62
CA PRO A 61 24.68 -9.77 7.49
C PRO A 61 23.61 -8.81 6.95
N LYS A 62 22.34 -9.18 7.11
CA LYS A 62 21.22 -8.26 6.85
C LYS A 62 21.28 -7.14 7.88
N ARG A 63 21.36 -5.89 7.41
CA ARG A 63 21.47 -4.70 8.26
C ARG A 63 20.15 -3.92 8.25
N GLY A 64 19.71 -3.50 9.44
CA GLY A 64 18.55 -2.64 9.64
C GLY A 64 17.21 -3.33 9.38
N PHE A 65 16.17 -2.52 9.22
CA PHE A 65 14.83 -2.91 8.85
C PHE A 65 14.20 -1.81 8.00
N ASN A 66 13.25 -2.15 7.14
CA ASN A 66 12.44 -1.15 6.44
C ASN A 66 11.29 -0.73 7.36
N ALA A 67 11.23 0.55 7.73
CA ALA A 67 10.15 1.05 8.57
C ALA A 67 8.81 0.99 7.81
N PRO A 68 7.78 0.27 8.31
CA PRO A 68 6.55 0.02 7.56
C PRO A 68 5.70 1.27 7.31
N ASN A 69 5.79 2.26 8.21
CA ASN A 69 5.01 3.50 8.15
C ASN A 69 5.93 4.72 7.95
N ALA A 70 7.00 4.57 7.17
CA ALA A 70 7.89 5.68 6.85
C ALA A 70 7.15 6.70 5.97
N LYS A 71 6.85 7.88 6.52
CA LYS A 71 6.32 9.01 5.75
C LYS A 71 7.41 9.55 4.83
N THR A 72 7.07 9.70 3.56
CA THR A 72 7.90 10.29 2.51
C THR A 72 7.47 11.72 2.26
N TYR A 73 8.27 12.66 2.74
CA TYR A 73 8.01 14.08 2.53
C TYR A 73 8.55 14.55 1.18
N GLN A 74 7.93 15.61 0.66
CA GLN A 74 8.46 16.36 -0.45
C GLN A 74 9.32 17.51 0.06
N GLU A 75 10.59 17.48 -0.30
CA GLU A 75 11.57 18.47 0.14
C GLU A 75 11.45 19.73 -0.71
N LEU A 76 11.30 20.87 -0.03
CA LEU A 76 11.39 22.20 -0.60
C LEU A 76 12.64 22.87 -0.03
N SER A 77 13.67 23.03 -0.85
CA SER A 77 14.88 23.76 -0.46
C SER A 77 14.70 25.27 -0.59
N ILE A 78 15.40 26.06 0.23
CA ILE A 78 15.44 27.53 0.12
C ILE A 78 15.82 28.00 -1.29
N ASP A 79 16.77 27.36 -1.96
CA ASP A 79 17.20 27.76 -3.30
C ASP A 79 16.08 27.61 -4.35
N ASN A 80 15.34 26.50 -4.29
CA ASN A 80 14.17 26.29 -5.13
C ASN A 80 13.05 27.29 -4.83
N LEU A 81 12.90 27.67 -3.56
CA LEU A 81 11.96 28.72 -3.16
C LEU A 81 12.37 30.09 -3.72
N ASN A 82 13.65 30.46 -3.65
CA ASN A 82 14.16 31.69 -4.25
C ASN A 82 13.97 31.70 -5.78
N ARG A 83 14.25 30.58 -6.47
CA ARG A 83 13.99 30.45 -7.92
C ARG A 83 12.51 30.64 -8.25
N ALA A 84 11.61 30.13 -7.40
CA ALA A 84 10.17 30.32 -7.59
C ALA A 84 9.73 31.78 -7.38
N LEU A 85 10.34 32.48 -6.42
CA LEU A 85 10.11 33.90 -6.13
C LEU A 85 10.67 34.83 -7.22
N GLU A 86 11.81 34.47 -7.81
CA GLU A 86 12.40 35.17 -8.95
C GLU A 86 11.57 34.97 -10.22
N ALA A 87 11.08 33.74 -10.44
CA ALA A 87 10.21 33.41 -11.56
C ALA A 87 8.77 33.95 -11.41
N GLY A 88 8.43 34.59 -10.29
CA GLY A 88 7.09 35.13 -10.02
C GLY A 88 6.00 34.06 -9.87
N LYS A 89 6.38 32.82 -9.53
CA LYS A 89 5.44 31.71 -9.29
C LYS A 89 4.82 31.77 -7.89
N ILE A 90 5.54 32.41 -6.96
CA ILE A 90 5.15 32.60 -5.57
C ILE A 90 5.23 34.10 -5.27
N ASP A 91 4.25 34.61 -4.54
CA ASP A 91 4.16 36.00 -4.09
C ASP A 91 4.18 36.11 -2.56
N SER A 92 4.45 37.31 -2.06
CA SER A 92 4.53 37.58 -0.62
C SER A 92 3.18 37.78 0.07
N LYS A 93 2.09 37.87 -0.70
CA LYS A 93 0.75 38.24 -0.20
C LYS A 93 -0.12 37.03 0.13
N THR A 94 0.14 35.90 -0.52
CA THR A 94 -0.63 34.67 -0.46
C THR A 94 0.01 33.68 0.50
N ASP A 95 -0.83 32.94 1.21
CA ASP A 95 -0.42 31.84 2.06
C ASP A 95 -0.27 30.58 1.20
N TYR A 96 0.91 29.97 1.21
CA TYR A 96 1.19 28.79 0.39
C TYR A 96 1.17 27.53 1.24
N ASP A 97 0.14 26.73 1.03
CA ASP A 97 0.06 25.34 1.47
C ASP A 97 0.62 24.38 0.40
N GLY A 98 0.81 23.10 0.75
CA GLY A 98 1.29 22.06 -0.15
C GLY A 98 0.53 21.98 -1.47
N ALA A 99 -0.80 22.14 -1.46
CA ALA A 99 -1.62 22.17 -2.67
C ALA A 99 -1.32 23.40 -3.54
N ALA A 100 -1.26 24.58 -2.93
CA ALA A 100 -0.94 25.84 -3.62
C ALA A 100 0.46 25.81 -4.25
N LEU A 101 1.44 25.16 -3.60
CA LEU A 101 2.79 24.97 -4.15
C LEU A 101 2.83 24.06 -5.38
N VAL A 102 1.89 23.14 -5.50
CA VAL A 102 1.74 22.28 -6.69
C VAL A 102 1.09 23.05 -7.84
N GLU A 103 0.04 23.82 -7.56
CA GLU A 103 -0.63 24.67 -8.54
C GLU A 103 0.32 25.75 -9.09
N ALA A 104 1.13 26.36 -8.22
CA ALA A 104 2.19 27.28 -8.60
C ALA A 104 3.33 26.62 -9.42
N GLY A 105 3.34 25.29 -9.55
CA GLY A 105 4.35 24.55 -10.29
C GLY A 105 5.75 24.65 -9.68
N VAL A 106 5.82 24.84 -8.36
CA VAL A 106 7.07 24.86 -7.58
C VAL A 106 7.41 23.45 -7.11
N ILE A 107 6.39 22.69 -6.77
CA ILE A 107 6.50 21.28 -6.39
C ILE A 107 5.65 20.44 -7.36
N ARG A 108 6.12 19.23 -7.70
CA ARG A 108 5.35 18.32 -8.57
C ARG A 108 4.17 17.65 -7.86
N ARG A 109 4.38 17.20 -6.62
CA ARG A 109 3.42 16.47 -5.77
C ARG A 109 3.77 16.64 -4.29
N VAL A 110 2.77 16.70 -3.41
CA VAL A 110 2.93 16.88 -1.96
C VAL A 110 3.50 15.65 -1.24
N LYS A 111 3.28 14.43 -1.77
CA LYS A 111 3.55 13.15 -1.08
C LYS A 111 2.84 13.10 0.28
N ASP A 112 3.50 12.68 1.36
CA ASP A 112 2.95 12.64 2.72
C ASP A 112 3.04 13.99 3.46
N GLY A 113 3.51 15.05 2.78
CA GLY A 113 3.65 16.40 3.30
C GLY A 113 4.85 17.16 2.71
N VAL A 114 4.86 18.48 2.81
CA VAL A 114 5.99 19.32 2.35
C VAL A 114 6.92 19.61 3.52
N ARG A 115 8.24 19.46 3.30
CA ARG A 115 9.27 19.80 4.29
C ARG A 115 10.19 20.90 3.78
N LEU A 116 10.27 22.01 4.49
CA LEU A 116 11.18 23.10 4.17
C LEU A 116 12.59 22.82 4.72
N ILE A 117 13.58 22.75 3.82
CA ILE A 117 14.96 22.39 4.15
C ILE A 117 15.97 23.43 3.65
N GLY A 118 17.13 23.48 4.31
CA GLY A 118 18.28 24.28 3.89
C GLY A 118 18.66 25.38 4.89
N ALA A 119 19.75 26.07 4.58
CA ALA A 119 20.20 27.27 5.26
C ALA A 119 20.66 28.27 4.19
N GLY A 120 20.35 29.56 4.37
CA GLY A 120 20.61 30.57 3.35
C GLY A 120 19.80 31.84 3.59
N LYS A 121 19.72 32.70 2.58
CA LYS A 121 18.88 33.92 2.62
C LYS A 121 17.69 33.74 1.68
N VAL A 122 16.51 34.11 2.15
CA VAL A 122 15.31 34.19 1.31
C VAL A 122 15.21 35.61 0.76
N SER A 123 15.01 35.76 -0.55
CA SER A 123 15.06 37.07 -1.22
C SER A 123 13.80 37.93 -1.00
N LYS A 124 12.64 37.31 -0.80
CA LYS A 124 11.35 37.98 -0.58
C LYS A 124 10.59 37.35 0.59
N PRO A 125 9.76 38.09 1.34
CA PRO A 125 8.94 37.51 2.39
C PRO A 125 7.96 36.49 1.80
N VAL A 126 7.77 35.34 2.46
CA VAL A 126 6.82 34.30 2.06
C VAL A 126 6.14 33.73 3.30
N LYS A 127 4.85 33.42 3.19
CA LYS A 127 4.07 32.73 4.22
C LYS A 127 3.83 31.30 3.78
N LEU A 128 4.36 30.34 4.54
CA LEU A 128 4.33 28.91 4.21
C LEU A 128 3.60 28.10 5.29
N HIS A 129 2.73 27.20 4.83
CA HIS A 129 2.13 26.13 5.65
C HIS A 129 2.78 24.81 5.22
N VAL A 130 3.57 24.20 6.10
CA VAL A 130 4.37 23.00 5.79
C VAL A 130 4.25 21.94 6.87
N SER A 131 4.42 20.67 6.51
CA SER A 131 4.40 19.55 7.47
C SER A 131 5.66 19.51 8.36
N GLY A 132 6.73 20.18 7.96
CA GLY A 132 7.91 20.34 8.82
C GLY A 132 8.92 21.31 8.23
N ALA A 133 9.78 21.88 9.07
CA ALA A 133 10.86 22.75 8.63
C ALA A 133 12.15 22.49 9.43
N THR A 134 13.30 22.66 8.78
CA THR A 134 14.59 22.65 9.47
C THR A 134 14.85 23.98 10.17
N LYS A 135 15.59 23.96 11.29
CA LYS A 135 15.90 25.18 12.06
C LYS A 135 16.54 26.29 11.22
N GLY A 136 17.47 25.93 10.33
CA GLY A 136 18.13 26.87 9.43
C GLY A 136 17.17 27.52 8.43
N ALA A 137 16.16 26.77 7.97
CA ALA A 137 15.17 27.27 7.03
C ALA A 137 14.14 28.19 7.69
N ILE A 138 13.71 27.88 8.92
CA ILE A 138 12.84 28.76 9.71
C ILE A 138 13.53 30.12 9.91
N ALA A 139 14.77 30.10 10.40
CA ALA A 139 15.55 31.32 10.62
C ALA A 139 15.75 32.14 9.33
N ALA A 140 15.97 31.48 8.19
CA ALA A 140 16.14 32.14 6.90
C ALA A 140 14.85 32.84 6.41
N VAL A 141 13.69 32.21 6.61
CA VAL A 141 12.39 32.78 6.23
C VAL A 141 12.00 33.93 7.16
N GLU A 142 12.20 33.77 8.47
CA GLU A 142 11.96 34.82 9.46
C GLU A 142 12.87 36.04 9.24
N ALA A 143 14.15 35.82 8.90
CA ALA A 143 15.07 36.89 8.55
C ALA A 143 14.63 37.70 7.32
N ALA A 144 13.89 37.07 6.39
CA ALA A 144 13.27 37.72 5.24
C ALA A 144 11.88 38.31 5.54
N LYS A 145 11.46 38.35 6.81
CA LYS A 145 10.12 38.78 7.27
C LYS A 145 8.97 37.92 6.74
N GLY A 146 9.24 36.66 6.42
CA GLY A 146 8.23 35.65 6.13
C GLY A 146 7.74 34.94 7.39
N SER A 147 6.77 34.03 7.23
CA SER A 147 6.28 33.15 8.30
C SER A 147 6.24 31.70 7.86
N VAL A 148 6.56 30.78 8.78
CA VAL A 148 6.45 29.34 8.56
C VAL A 148 5.56 28.77 9.66
N THR A 149 4.45 28.15 9.27
CA THR A 149 3.57 27.41 10.18
C THR A 149 3.73 25.92 9.93
N VAL A 150 4.00 25.17 11.00
CA VAL A 150 4.20 23.72 10.93
C VAL A 150 2.89 23.02 11.29
N LEU A 151 2.34 22.24 10.38
CA LEU A 151 1.02 21.60 10.52
C LEU A 151 1.04 20.27 11.30
N ASP A 152 2.17 19.56 11.31
CA ASP A 152 2.33 18.26 11.97
C ASP A 152 3.24 18.38 13.21
N GLU A 153 2.88 19.18 14.21
CA GLU A 153 3.70 19.30 15.45
C GLU A 153 3.61 18.06 16.36
N ASP A 154 2.52 17.29 16.28
CA ASP A 154 2.24 16.19 17.21
C ASP A 154 2.53 14.80 16.63
N THR A 155 3.81 14.52 16.34
CA THR A 155 4.24 13.12 16.41
C THR A 155 4.69 12.82 17.83
N VAL A 156 3.74 12.47 18.70
CA VAL A 156 4.04 11.92 20.03
C VAL A 156 4.78 10.60 19.84
N TYR A 157 6.11 10.66 19.87
CA TYR A 157 6.93 9.47 19.97
C TYR A 157 6.70 8.85 21.34
N ARG A 158 6.09 7.66 21.38
CA ARG A 158 5.99 6.87 22.61
C ARG A 158 7.37 6.67 23.21
N GLY A 159 7.44 6.78 24.54
CA GLY A 159 8.66 6.53 25.28
C GLY A 159 9.17 5.12 25.01
N LYS A 160 10.49 4.94 24.99
CA LYS A 160 11.13 3.64 24.75
C LYS A 160 10.68 2.64 25.82
N GLY A 161 9.78 1.72 25.47
CA GLY A 161 9.23 0.69 26.36
C GLY A 161 7.70 0.71 26.54
N GLU A 162 7.02 1.74 26.02
CA GLU A 162 5.55 1.80 26.10
C GLU A 162 4.90 0.91 25.04
N LYS A 163 4.07 -0.03 25.48
CA LYS A 163 3.24 -0.86 24.60
C LYS A 163 2.01 -0.06 24.18
N GLN A 164 1.58 -0.26 22.94
CA GLN A 164 0.32 0.30 22.45
C GLN A 164 -0.84 -0.35 23.20
N ASP A 165 -1.64 0.46 23.91
CA ASP A 165 -2.93 0.01 24.42
C ASP A 165 -3.82 -0.32 23.21
N ARG A 166 -4.05 -1.62 23.00
CA ARG A 166 -4.89 -2.14 21.91
C ARG A 166 -6.36 -2.23 22.28
N SER A 167 -6.72 -1.83 23.50
CA SER A 167 -8.12 -1.62 23.85
C SER A 167 -8.54 -0.25 23.35
N GLY A 168 -9.53 -0.18 22.46
CA GLY A 168 -10.16 1.07 22.02
C GLY A 168 -10.91 1.84 23.11
N LYS A 169 -10.49 1.71 24.38
CA LYS A 169 -10.98 2.51 25.49
C LYS A 169 -9.93 3.58 25.79
N VAL A 170 -10.35 4.84 25.63
CA VAL A 170 -9.65 6.02 26.14
C VAL A 170 -9.21 5.75 27.58
N SER A 171 -7.91 5.92 27.85
CA SER A 171 -7.36 5.52 29.14
C SER A 171 -8.00 6.34 30.27
N LYS A 172 -8.02 5.78 31.48
CA LYS A 172 -8.56 6.48 32.66
C LYS A 172 -7.79 7.77 32.96
N ALA A 173 -6.54 7.86 32.50
CA ALA A 173 -5.71 9.05 32.56
C ALA A 173 -6.16 10.12 31.56
N ASP A 174 -6.49 9.75 30.32
CA ASP A 174 -7.01 10.67 29.30
C ASP A 174 -8.40 11.21 29.66
N LYS A 175 -9.25 10.39 30.28
CA LYS A 175 -10.53 10.86 30.84
C LYS A 175 -10.35 11.84 32.00
N LYS A 176 -9.31 11.66 32.81
CA LYS A 176 -9.00 12.54 33.94
C LYS A 176 -8.34 13.85 33.48
N ALA A 177 -7.54 13.81 32.42
CA ALA A 177 -6.95 14.98 31.78
C ALA A 177 -8.01 15.84 31.06
N ALA A 178 -8.96 15.22 30.35
CA ALA A 178 -10.10 15.91 29.75
C ALA A 178 -11.02 16.56 30.80
N ALA A 179 -11.14 15.97 31.99
CA ALA A 179 -11.89 16.55 33.11
C ALA A 179 -11.14 17.70 33.81
N LEU A 180 -9.80 17.66 33.86
CA LEU A 180 -8.98 18.74 34.44
C LEU A 180 -8.80 19.94 33.49
N ALA A 181 -8.93 19.77 32.17
CA ALA A 181 -8.89 20.86 31.20
C ALA A 181 -10.18 21.72 31.19
N ALA A 182 -11.20 21.34 31.96
CA ALA A 182 -12.51 22.01 32.01
C ALA A 182 -12.75 22.85 33.29
N ALA A 183 -11.72 23.12 34.11
CA ALA A 183 -11.84 23.98 35.30
C ALA A 183 -10.84 25.16 35.27
N PRO A 184 -11.25 26.39 35.66
CA PRO A 184 -10.39 27.57 35.59
C PRO A 184 -9.34 27.61 36.72
N ALA A 185 -8.27 28.38 36.45
CA ALA A 185 -6.95 28.41 37.06
C ALA A 185 -6.84 28.65 38.59
N GLU A 186 -5.83 28.01 39.22
CA GLU A 186 -4.98 28.60 40.27
C GLU A 186 -3.62 27.89 40.38
N ALA A 187 -2.57 28.63 40.76
CA ALA A 187 -1.13 28.29 40.62
C ALA A 187 -0.49 27.80 41.96
N PRO A 188 0.84 27.55 42.08
CA PRO A 188 1.40 26.22 42.38
C PRO A 188 2.24 26.10 43.68
N LYS A 189 2.53 24.88 44.18
CA LYS A 189 3.66 24.62 45.11
C LYS A 189 4.36 23.25 44.93
N ALA A 190 5.64 23.35 44.54
CA ALA A 190 6.87 22.72 45.05
C ALA A 190 6.99 21.23 45.51
N GLU A 191 8.03 20.60 44.95
CA GLU A 191 9.04 19.68 45.56
C GLU A 191 8.73 18.20 45.92
N LYS A 192 9.43 17.26 45.24
CA LYS A 192 10.64 16.50 45.69
C LYS A 192 10.69 14.99 45.30
N LYS A 193 11.95 14.57 45.09
CA LYS A 193 12.56 13.28 44.70
C LYS A 193 12.05 12.03 45.44
N ALA A 194 12.06 10.86 44.77
CA ALA A 194 13.02 9.77 45.01
C ALA A 194 12.65 8.42 44.33
N ALA A 195 13.69 7.81 43.73
CA ALA A 195 14.07 6.40 43.69
C ALA A 195 13.03 5.26 43.48
N ALA A 196 13.24 4.50 42.39
CA ALA A 196 12.89 3.08 42.27
C ALA A 196 13.94 2.21 43.01
N PRO A 197 13.65 0.94 43.36
CA PRO A 197 13.89 -0.12 42.38
C PRO A 197 12.94 -1.35 42.44
N LYS A 198 13.09 -2.14 41.36
CA LYS A 198 12.40 -3.36 40.92
C LYS A 198 12.62 -4.58 41.83
N LYS A 199 11.65 -5.51 41.84
CA LYS A 199 11.70 -6.85 41.20
C LYS A 199 10.77 -7.84 41.93
N ALA A 200 9.93 -8.56 41.19
CA ALA A 200 9.82 -10.02 41.27
C ALA A 200 8.90 -10.49 40.14
N ALA A 201 9.35 -11.51 39.42
CA ALA A 201 8.61 -12.20 38.39
C ALA A 201 8.05 -13.50 38.97
N GLU A 202 6.83 -13.86 38.62
CA GLU A 202 6.35 -15.23 38.78
C GLU A 202 5.51 -15.65 37.56
N LYS A 203 5.73 -16.89 37.12
CA LYS A 203 5.16 -17.53 35.92
C LYS A 203 4.11 -18.58 36.31
N LYS A 204 3.17 -18.83 35.38
CA LYS A 204 2.32 -20.04 35.12
C LYS A 204 0.82 -19.83 35.39
N ALA A 205 -0.15 -20.38 34.66
CA ALA A 205 -0.30 -21.05 33.36
C ALA A 205 -1.85 -21.07 33.05
N PRO A 206 -2.41 -21.73 32.01
CA PRO A 206 -3.44 -21.13 31.14
C PRO A 206 -4.84 -21.80 31.19
N ALA A 207 -5.90 -21.07 30.81
CA ALA A 207 -7.23 -21.56 30.40
C ALA A 207 -8.11 -20.32 30.07
N LYS A 208 -9.03 -20.24 29.11
CA LYS A 208 -9.69 -21.11 28.14
C LYS A 208 -10.16 -20.17 27.01
N LYS A 209 -10.09 -20.59 25.73
CA LYS A 209 -10.71 -19.86 24.60
C LYS A 209 -12.23 -20.03 24.69
N ALA A 210 -12.95 -18.94 24.90
CA ALA A 210 -14.38 -18.83 24.57
C ALA A 210 -14.52 -17.95 23.33
N ALA A 211 -15.26 -18.45 22.34
CA ALA A 211 -15.55 -17.77 21.09
C ALA A 211 -16.37 -16.50 21.32
N LYS A 212 -16.06 -15.42 20.59
CA LYS A 212 -16.94 -14.26 20.43
C LYS A 212 -17.24 -14.08 18.95
N ALA A 213 -18.53 -14.11 18.63
CA ALA A 213 -19.09 -13.56 17.40
C ALA A 213 -18.86 -12.05 17.41
N GLU A 214 -18.50 -11.48 16.26
CA GLU A 214 -18.31 -10.04 16.10
C GLU A 214 -19.22 -9.56 14.96
N ASP A 215 -20.20 -8.75 15.36
CA ASP A 215 -21.22 -8.11 14.55
C ASP A 215 -20.63 -6.90 13.81
N GLY A 216 -20.30 -7.11 12.54
CA GLY A 216 -20.04 -6.05 11.56
C GLY A 216 -20.81 -6.37 10.28
N VAL A 217 -21.37 -5.36 9.61
CA VAL A 217 -22.06 -5.54 8.33
C VAL A 217 -21.03 -5.86 7.25
N SER A 218 -21.20 -6.97 6.54
CA SER A 218 -20.28 -7.36 5.46
C SER A 218 -20.34 -6.35 4.32
N ALA A 219 -19.18 -5.94 3.81
CA ALA A 219 -19.07 -5.09 2.62
C ALA A 219 -19.66 -5.73 1.35
N TYR A 220 -20.03 -7.02 1.40
CA TYR A 220 -20.63 -7.78 0.32
C TYR A 220 -22.15 -7.97 0.46
N LEU A 221 -22.79 -7.42 1.50
CA LEU A 221 -24.24 -7.49 1.68
C LEU A 221 -24.98 -6.75 0.57
N GLU A 222 -24.68 -5.46 0.38
CA GLU A 222 -25.29 -4.60 -0.64
C GLU A 222 -25.18 -5.15 -2.09
N PRO A 223 -24.02 -5.66 -2.55
CA PRO A 223 -23.93 -6.35 -3.85
C PRO A 223 -24.77 -7.62 -3.95
N THR A 224 -24.96 -8.34 -2.85
CA THR A 224 -25.70 -9.61 -2.83
C THR A 224 -27.20 -9.37 -2.78
N GLN A 225 -27.65 -8.33 -2.08
CA GLN A 225 -29.04 -7.89 -2.02
C GLN A 225 -29.63 -7.45 -3.37
N LYS A 226 -28.77 -7.08 -4.33
CA LYS A 226 -29.20 -6.80 -5.72
C LYS A 226 -29.72 -8.02 -6.47
N PHE A 227 -29.34 -9.22 -6.06
CA PHE A 227 -29.79 -10.49 -6.64
C PHE A 227 -30.76 -11.22 -5.72
N ASP A 228 -30.67 -10.96 -4.41
CA ASP A 228 -31.52 -11.56 -3.41
C ASP A 228 -31.84 -10.58 -2.29
N ALA A 229 -32.99 -9.92 -2.35
CA ALA A 229 -33.38 -8.89 -1.39
C ALA A 229 -33.40 -9.41 0.06
N ASP A 230 -33.64 -10.71 0.25
CA ASP A 230 -33.73 -11.38 1.56
C ASP A 230 -32.37 -11.90 2.06
N ALA A 231 -31.25 -11.48 1.45
CA ALA A 231 -29.92 -11.96 1.83
C ALA A 231 -29.53 -11.55 3.26
N ASP A 232 -29.29 -12.56 4.12
CA ASP A 232 -28.88 -12.37 5.50
C ASP A 232 -27.39 -12.01 5.66
N ASN A 233 -27.10 -10.95 6.43
CA ASN A 233 -25.73 -10.52 6.73
C ASN A 233 -24.90 -11.63 7.42
N ALA A 234 -25.53 -12.46 8.27
CA ALA A 234 -24.85 -13.56 8.93
C ALA A 234 -24.35 -14.60 7.92
N VAL A 235 -25.18 -14.99 6.94
CA VAL A 235 -24.82 -15.97 5.92
C VAL A 235 -23.73 -15.43 5.00
N VAL A 236 -23.87 -14.18 4.55
CA VAL A 236 -22.86 -13.51 3.70
C VAL A 236 -21.51 -13.42 4.42
N THR A 237 -21.50 -13.09 5.71
CA THR A 237 -20.27 -13.01 6.53
C THR A 237 -19.59 -14.37 6.70
N LYS A 238 -20.36 -15.46 6.78
CA LYS A 238 -19.80 -16.81 6.87
C LYS A 238 -19.20 -17.27 5.54
N ILE A 239 -19.84 -16.96 4.41
CA ILE A 239 -19.27 -17.19 3.07
C ILE A 239 -18.00 -16.35 2.85
N GLU A 240 -18.00 -15.09 3.30
CA GLU A 240 -16.80 -14.23 3.28
C GLU A 240 -15.64 -14.85 4.07
N LYS A 241 -15.92 -15.39 5.27
CA LYS A 241 -14.93 -16.10 6.09
C LYS A 241 -14.43 -17.38 5.42
N TYR A 242 -15.31 -18.14 4.76
CA TYR A 242 -14.94 -19.33 4.00
C TYR A 242 -13.99 -19.00 2.83
N LEU A 243 -14.25 -17.91 2.11
CA LEU A 243 -13.43 -17.48 0.98
C LEU A 243 -12.10 -16.84 1.42
N GLY A 244 -12.05 -16.20 2.59
CA GLY A 244 -10.85 -15.84 3.35
C GLY A 244 -9.64 -15.40 2.52
N ALA A 245 -8.68 -16.30 2.31
CA ALA A 245 -7.43 -16.03 1.59
C ALA A 245 -7.63 -15.56 0.14
N SER A 246 -8.67 -16.04 -0.54
CA SER A 246 -8.99 -15.67 -1.92
C SER A 246 -9.44 -14.22 -2.06
N LEU A 247 -9.97 -13.61 -1.00
CA LEU A 247 -10.41 -12.20 -1.00
C LEU A 247 -9.29 -11.20 -0.75
N LYS A 248 -8.10 -11.66 -0.31
CA LYS A 248 -6.92 -10.81 -0.07
C LYS A 248 -6.20 -10.42 -1.36
N ASN A 249 -6.32 -11.23 -2.41
CA ASN A 249 -5.73 -10.96 -3.72
C ASN A 249 -6.73 -10.21 -4.60
N LYS A 250 -6.27 -9.12 -5.23
CA LYS A 250 -7.12 -8.23 -6.04
C LYS A 250 -7.80 -8.95 -7.19
N ASP A 251 -7.10 -9.86 -7.86
CA ASP A 251 -7.60 -10.58 -9.03
C ASP A 251 -8.53 -11.75 -8.65
N ALA A 252 -8.31 -12.37 -7.49
CA ALA A 252 -9.13 -13.49 -7.01
C ALA A 252 -10.43 -13.04 -6.31
N LYS A 253 -10.64 -11.74 -6.11
CA LYS A 253 -11.87 -11.17 -5.55
C LYS A 253 -13.08 -11.30 -6.49
N TYR A 254 -12.83 -11.48 -7.79
CA TYR A 254 -13.85 -11.57 -8.82
C TYR A 254 -13.80 -12.94 -9.52
N VAL A 255 -14.90 -13.28 -10.22
CA VAL A 255 -15.01 -14.50 -11.03
C VAL A 255 -15.11 -14.13 -12.51
N SER A 256 -14.20 -14.67 -13.33
CA SER A 256 -14.24 -14.59 -14.79
C SER A 256 -15.15 -15.68 -15.35
N CYS A 257 -16.30 -15.30 -15.89
CA CYS A 257 -17.19 -16.24 -16.58
C CYS A 257 -16.76 -16.56 -18.01
N THR A 258 -15.70 -15.92 -18.52
CA THR A 258 -15.12 -16.17 -19.84
C THR A 258 -13.92 -17.11 -19.79
N ASP A 259 -13.37 -17.38 -18.61
CA ASP A 259 -12.21 -18.25 -18.43
C ASP A 259 -12.66 -19.65 -17.97
N GLU A 260 -12.57 -20.62 -18.88
CA GLU A 260 -12.95 -22.01 -18.61
C GLU A 260 -12.16 -22.64 -17.46
N THR A 261 -10.88 -22.25 -17.29
CA THR A 261 -10.02 -22.81 -16.25
C THR A 261 -10.42 -22.35 -14.85
N GLU A 262 -10.93 -21.13 -14.74
CA GLU A 262 -11.50 -20.62 -13.49
C GLU A 262 -12.80 -21.35 -13.14
N LEU A 263 -13.69 -21.55 -14.12
CA LEU A 263 -14.95 -22.29 -13.92
C LEU A 263 -14.69 -23.73 -13.49
N GLU A 264 -13.74 -24.43 -14.12
CA GLU A 264 -13.35 -25.78 -13.69
C GLU A 264 -12.80 -25.82 -12.26
N THR A 265 -12.07 -24.78 -11.85
CA THR A 265 -11.53 -24.68 -10.49
C THR A 265 -12.64 -24.50 -9.47
N ILE A 266 -13.67 -23.72 -9.79
CA ILE A 266 -14.87 -23.56 -8.95
C ILE A 266 -15.64 -24.88 -8.87
N VAL A 267 -15.78 -25.61 -9.98
CA VAL A 267 -16.44 -26.92 -10.00
C VAL A 267 -15.68 -27.93 -9.13
N LYS A 268 -14.37 -28.08 -9.33
CA LYS A 268 -13.52 -29.03 -8.58
C LYS A 268 -13.39 -28.68 -7.10
N GLY A 269 -13.39 -27.38 -6.77
CA GLY A 269 -13.19 -26.89 -5.41
C GLY A 269 -14.51 -26.75 -4.65
N PHE A 270 -15.38 -25.86 -5.10
CA PHE A 270 -16.59 -25.48 -4.39
C PHE A 270 -17.75 -26.45 -4.65
N MET A 271 -18.09 -26.70 -5.92
CA MET A 271 -19.25 -27.55 -6.25
C MET A 271 -19.04 -28.98 -5.79
N LYS A 272 -17.84 -29.54 -6.00
CA LYS A 272 -17.53 -30.90 -5.57
C LYS A 272 -17.34 -31.03 -4.06
N LYS A 273 -16.45 -30.23 -3.45
CA LYS A 273 -16.04 -30.45 -2.05
C LYS A 273 -16.98 -29.82 -1.02
N LYS A 274 -17.64 -28.72 -1.37
CA LYS A 274 -18.50 -27.99 -0.44
C LYS A 274 -19.98 -28.26 -0.73
N MET A 275 -20.39 -28.24 -2.00
CA MET A 275 -21.79 -28.48 -2.37
C MET A 275 -22.13 -29.97 -2.57
N GLY A 276 -21.14 -30.86 -2.66
CA GLY A 276 -21.35 -32.30 -2.78
C GLY A 276 -21.88 -32.76 -4.15
N ILE A 277 -21.64 -31.98 -5.20
CA ILE A 277 -22.06 -32.32 -6.57
C ILE A 277 -20.86 -32.98 -7.27
N ASP A 278 -20.89 -34.30 -7.38
CA ASP A 278 -19.79 -35.08 -7.97
C ASP A 278 -19.81 -35.11 -9.50
N ASP A 279 -20.98 -34.88 -10.11
CA ASP A 279 -21.12 -34.76 -11.55
C ASP A 279 -20.59 -33.40 -12.06
N LYS A 280 -19.50 -33.47 -12.84
CA LYS A 280 -18.79 -32.30 -13.38
C LYS A 280 -19.68 -31.50 -14.33
N ASP A 281 -20.47 -32.17 -15.16
CA ASP A 281 -21.22 -31.51 -16.22
C ASP A 281 -22.46 -30.82 -15.64
N ALA A 282 -23.16 -31.48 -14.72
CA ALA A 282 -24.24 -30.88 -13.94
C ALA A 282 -23.75 -29.68 -13.10
N ALA A 283 -22.58 -29.78 -12.47
CA ALA A 283 -21.99 -28.66 -11.73
C ALA A 283 -21.60 -27.49 -12.66
N MET A 284 -21.11 -27.78 -13.87
CA MET A 284 -20.73 -26.74 -14.82
C MET A 284 -21.94 -25.98 -15.37
N GLU A 285 -23.05 -26.65 -15.64
CA GLU A 285 -24.31 -26.01 -16.06
C GLU A 285 -24.84 -25.04 -14.99
N LYS A 286 -24.80 -25.45 -13.72
CA LYS A 286 -25.19 -24.59 -12.58
C LYS A 286 -24.30 -23.37 -12.42
N VAL A 287 -22.98 -23.53 -12.61
CA VAL A 287 -22.01 -22.42 -12.60
C VAL A 287 -22.25 -21.46 -13.77
N LYS A 288 -22.57 -21.98 -14.98
CA LYS A 288 -22.91 -21.16 -16.14
C LYS A 288 -24.23 -20.39 -15.96
N ALA A 289 -25.21 -20.99 -15.28
CA ALA A 289 -26.48 -20.33 -14.97
C ALA A 289 -26.27 -19.08 -14.08
N VAL A 290 -25.48 -19.19 -13.01
CA VAL A 290 -25.13 -18.03 -12.16
C VAL A 290 -24.29 -17.00 -12.92
N CYS A 291 -23.43 -17.45 -13.84
CA CYS A 291 -22.70 -16.56 -14.75
C CYS A 291 -23.60 -15.75 -15.69
N ALA A 292 -24.73 -16.32 -16.11
CA ALA A 292 -25.75 -15.65 -16.92
C ALA A 292 -26.58 -14.67 -16.08
N GLU A 293 -26.92 -15.05 -14.85
CA GLU A 293 -27.64 -14.19 -13.88
C GLU A 293 -26.84 -12.93 -13.54
N MET A 294 -25.53 -13.06 -13.31
CA MET A 294 -24.64 -11.93 -13.02
C MET A 294 -24.13 -11.19 -14.28
N LYS A 295 -24.67 -11.45 -15.47
CA LYS A 295 -24.26 -10.79 -16.73
C LYS A 295 -24.36 -9.25 -16.70
N PRO A 296 -25.35 -8.62 -16.04
CA PRO A 296 -25.42 -7.15 -15.95
C PRO A 296 -24.29 -6.52 -15.15
N MET A 297 -23.60 -7.26 -14.28
CA MET A 297 -22.49 -6.72 -13.49
C MET A 297 -21.15 -6.83 -14.22
N ARG A 298 -20.50 -5.68 -14.39
CA ARG A 298 -19.13 -5.59 -14.93
C ARG A 298 -18.11 -6.35 -14.09
N MET A 299 -18.29 -6.39 -12.76
CA MET A 299 -17.41 -7.06 -11.82
C MET A 299 -18.21 -8.05 -10.98
N LYS A 300 -18.00 -9.35 -11.21
CA LYS A 300 -18.73 -10.42 -10.53
C LYS A 300 -18.01 -10.77 -9.23
N ASN A 301 -18.45 -10.16 -8.12
CA ASN A 301 -17.89 -10.40 -6.79
C ASN A 301 -17.96 -11.90 -6.43
N ARG A 302 -16.84 -12.50 -6.02
CA ARG A 302 -16.77 -13.94 -5.71
C ARG A 302 -17.68 -14.35 -4.54
N VAL A 303 -17.86 -13.47 -3.55
CA VAL A 303 -18.76 -13.71 -2.40
C VAL A 303 -20.21 -13.84 -2.87
N THR A 304 -20.71 -12.89 -3.66
CA THR A 304 -22.06 -12.91 -4.24
C THR A 304 -22.25 -14.10 -5.19
N PHE A 305 -21.22 -14.42 -6.00
CA PHE A 305 -21.26 -15.58 -6.90
C PHE A 305 -21.43 -16.91 -6.13
N TYR A 306 -20.72 -17.07 -5.01
CA TYR A 306 -20.79 -18.28 -4.19
C TYR A 306 -22.08 -18.34 -3.36
N TYR A 307 -22.61 -17.17 -2.96
CA TYR A 307 -23.93 -17.07 -2.34
C TYR A 307 -25.03 -17.57 -3.27
N LEU A 308 -25.05 -17.12 -4.54
CA LEU A 308 -26.06 -17.54 -5.51
C LEU A 308 -25.97 -19.04 -5.83
N LEU A 309 -24.75 -19.57 -5.95
CA LEU A 309 -24.56 -21.02 -6.07
C LEU A 309 -25.09 -21.78 -4.84
N ALA A 310 -24.84 -21.28 -3.64
CA ALA A 310 -25.32 -21.90 -2.42
C ALA A 310 -26.85 -21.81 -2.26
N LYS A 311 -27.45 -20.71 -2.71
CA LYS A 311 -28.90 -20.49 -2.74
C LYS A 311 -29.60 -21.44 -3.70
N ASN A 312 -29.08 -21.58 -4.93
CA ASN A 312 -29.67 -22.44 -5.95
C ASN A 312 -29.67 -23.93 -5.55
N GLU A 313 -28.73 -24.33 -4.69
CA GLU A 313 -28.68 -25.69 -4.12
C GLU A 313 -29.40 -25.83 -2.78
N GLY A 314 -30.00 -24.77 -2.23
CA GLY A 314 -30.68 -24.80 -0.93
C GLY A 314 -29.75 -25.03 0.27
N LYS A 315 -28.45 -24.78 0.12
CA LYS A 315 -27.39 -25.13 1.10
C LYS A 315 -26.78 -23.92 1.80
N LEU A 316 -27.52 -22.81 1.88
CA LEU A 316 -27.08 -21.61 2.61
C LEU A 316 -26.76 -21.89 4.10
N GLY A 317 -27.38 -22.92 4.69
CA GLY A 317 -27.12 -23.36 6.07
C GLY A 317 -25.82 -24.12 6.29
N GLU A 318 -25.09 -24.53 5.23
CA GLU A 318 -23.80 -25.24 5.35
C GLU A 318 -22.60 -24.30 5.62
N PHE A 319 -22.86 -22.98 5.70
CA PHE A 319 -21.86 -21.94 5.97
C PHE A 319 -21.88 -21.44 7.40
#